data_AF-A0AAV8ZJU2-F1
#
_entry.id   AF-A0AAV8ZJU2-F1
#
_cell.length_a   1.000
_cell.length_b   1.000
_cell.length_c   1.000
_cell.angle_alpha   90.00
_cell.angle_beta   90.00
_cell.angle_gamma   90.00
#
_symmetry.space_group_name_H-M   'P 1'
#
loop_
_entity.id
_entity.type
_entity.pdbx_description
1 polymer ?
#
loop_
_entity_poly.entity_id
_entity_poly.type
_entity_poly.pdbx_seq_one_letter_code
_entity_poly.pdbx_strand_id
1 'polypeptide(L)'
;MENRFITKTAIGDILIAFFGEDMLNTSKNDRSLYHLSNKMRECGKYLLEMKKLGSYPDMLSTLKPDSFDKAIEATKNMSRYDAEKRTFGAESLALHFATTLKKISDLTVKLILRKKIPLFVQDTEKNTFIFGTVKKLVESQWTKELGSLALKDLNQKSATKPKLLPVTEDIKMKNYIENVAE
;
A
#
# COMPACT_ATOMS: atom_id res chain seq x y z
N MET A 1 -5.55 -17.35 -0.01
CA MET A 1 -5.99 -16.67 1.23
C MET A 1 -7.39 -16.12 1.00
N GLU A 2 -8.37 -16.50 1.82
CA GLU A 2 -9.76 -16.13 1.62
C GLU A 2 -10.01 -14.63 1.90
N ASN A 3 -10.72 -13.94 1.00
CA ASN A 3 -10.98 -12.49 1.12
C ASN A 3 -11.69 -12.10 2.42
N ARG A 4 -12.51 -13.00 2.98
CA ARG A 4 -13.18 -12.83 4.27
C ARG A 4 -12.17 -12.71 5.43
N PHE A 5 -11.14 -13.54 5.43
CA PHE A 5 -10.12 -13.54 6.47
C PHE A 5 -9.23 -12.30 6.42
N ILE A 6 -8.88 -11.84 5.22
CA ILE A 6 -8.15 -10.58 4.99
C ILE A 6 -8.95 -9.40 5.53
N THR A 7 -10.25 -9.35 5.21
CA THR A 7 -11.14 -8.27 5.64
C THR A 7 -11.29 -8.26 7.16
N LYS A 8 -11.46 -9.43 7.79
CA LYS A 8 -11.49 -9.57 9.25
C LYS A 8 -10.18 -9.08 9.90
N THR A 9 -9.04 -9.41 9.30
CA THR A 9 -7.74 -8.96 9.80
C THR A 9 -7.57 -7.45 9.68
N ALA A 10 -7.98 -6.86 8.55
CA ALA A 10 -7.91 -5.42 8.31
C ALA A 10 -8.80 -4.62 9.28
N ILE A 11 -10.04 -5.07 9.51
CA ILE A 11 -10.99 -4.39 10.40
C ILE A 11 -10.61 -4.59 11.87
N GLY A 12 -10.07 -5.76 12.22
CA GLY A 12 -9.67 -6.08 13.60
C GLY A 12 -8.38 -5.41 14.08
N ASP A 13 -7.60 -4.82 13.16
CA ASP A 13 -6.37 -4.10 13.50
C ASP A 13 -6.67 -2.60 13.71
N ILE A 14 -6.29 -2.10 14.90
CA ILE A 14 -6.60 -0.72 15.29
C ILE A 14 -5.97 0.33 14.38
N LEU A 15 -4.74 0.10 13.90
CA LEU A 15 -4.03 1.07 13.09
C LEU A 15 -4.52 1.06 11.64
N ILE A 16 -4.87 -0.12 11.11
CA ILE A 16 -5.53 -0.24 9.81
C ILE A 16 -6.92 0.41 9.84
N ALA A 17 -7.67 0.26 10.93
CA ALA A 17 -8.96 0.93 11.12
C ALA A 17 -8.84 2.46 11.12
N PHE A 18 -7.90 3.03 11.89
CA PHE A 18 -7.61 4.47 11.87
C PHE A 18 -7.17 4.95 10.49
N PHE A 19 -6.43 4.13 9.73
CA PHE A 19 -6.05 4.47 8.37
C PHE A 19 -7.25 4.55 7.43
N GLY A 20 -8.22 3.62 7.57
CA GLY A 20 -9.50 3.70 6.87
C GLY A 20 -10.27 4.97 7.22
N GLU A 21 -10.39 5.30 8.51
CA GLU A 21 -11.04 6.54 8.98
C GLU A 21 -10.40 7.80 8.38
N ASP A 22 -9.06 7.89 8.41
CA ASP A 22 -8.31 9.03 7.87
C ASP A 22 -8.54 9.21 6.35
N MET A 23 -8.57 8.09 5.62
CA MET A 23 -8.88 8.10 4.17
C MET A 23 -10.32 8.52 3.87
N LEU A 24 -11.28 8.07 4.70
CA LEU A 24 -12.69 8.41 4.55
C LEU A 24 -12.92 9.92 4.75
N ASN A 25 -12.30 10.49 5.78
CA ASN A 25 -12.40 11.93 6.07
C ASN A 25 -11.83 12.81 4.96
N THR A 26 -10.93 12.27 4.13
CA THR A 26 -10.29 12.99 3.02
C THR A 26 -11.07 12.87 1.70
N SER A 27 -12.01 11.92 1.57
CA SER A 27 -12.63 11.56 0.29
C SER A 27 -14.16 11.45 0.39
N LYS A 28 -14.89 12.37 -0.27
CA LYS A 28 -16.35 12.54 -0.10
C LYS A 28 -17.26 11.80 -1.10
N ASN A 29 -16.75 10.92 -1.98
CA ASN A 29 -17.54 10.30 -3.07
C ASN A 29 -17.52 8.75 -3.03
N ASP A 30 -18.57 8.07 -3.52
CA ASP A 30 -18.73 6.60 -3.44
C ASP A 30 -17.62 5.76 -4.10
N ARG A 31 -17.05 6.23 -5.22
CA ARG A 31 -15.87 5.58 -5.85
C ARG A 31 -14.67 5.51 -4.87
N SER A 32 -14.65 6.37 -3.85
CA SER A 32 -13.69 6.32 -2.76
C SER A 32 -13.86 5.10 -1.87
N LEU A 33 -15.09 4.65 -1.59
CA LEU A 33 -15.33 3.56 -0.63
C LEU A 33 -14.76 2.22 -1.12
N TYR A 34 -14.90 1.94 -2.42
CA TYR A 34 -14.28 0.77 -3.04
C TYR A 34 -12.75 0.85 -2.99
N HIS A 35 -12.19 2.02 -3.32
CA HIS A 35 -10.75 2.26 -3.26
C HIS A 35 -10.19 2.10 -1.83
N LEU A 36 -10.87 2.69 -0.85
CA LEU A 36 -10.57 2.59 0.58
C LEU A 36 -10.61 1.14 1.04
N SER A 37 -11.67 0.41 0.70
CA SER A 37 -11.81 -1.00 1.05
C SER A 37 -10.68 -1.86 0.47
N ASN A 38 -10.24 -1.56 -0.76
CA ASN A 38 -9.08 -2.21 -1.36
C ASN A 38 -7.79 -1.89 -0.60
N LYS A 39 -7.58 -0.62 -0.23
CA LYS A 39 -6.40 -0.21 0.55
C LYS A 39 -6.36 -0.87 1.93
N MET A 40 -7.48 -0.94 2.64
CA MET A 40 -7.55 -1.66 3.91
C MET A 40 -7.26 -3.16 3.73
N ARG A 41 -7.78 -3.80 2.67
CA ARG A 41 -7.48 -5.20 2.36
C ARG A 41 -6.01 -5.43 1.98
N GLU A 42 -5.37 -4.48 1.30
CA GLU A 42 -3.92 -4.51 1.04
C GLU A 42 -3.14 -4.52 2.36
N CYS A 43 -3.49 -3.64 3.32
CA CYS A 43 -2.88 -3.64 4.65
C CYS A 43 -3.16 -4.95 5.42
N GLY A 44 -4.37 -5.49 5.35
CA GLY A 44 -4.71 -6.78 5.95
C GLY A 44 -3.89 -7.93 5.37
N LYS A 45 -3.72 -7.98 4.04
CA LYS A 45 -2.84 -8.97 3.38
C LYS A 45 -1.41 -8.81 3.85
N TYR A 46 -0.90 -7.58 3.89
CA TYR A 46 0.46 -7.30 4.37
C TYR A 46 0.69 -7.80 5.78
N LEU A 47 -0.21 -7.49 6.72
CA LEU A 47 -0.10 -7.97 8.09
C LEU A 47 -0.09 -9.50 8.18
N LEU A 48 -0.89 -10.17 7.35
CA LEU A 48 -0.89 -11.63 7.30
C LEU A 48 0.39 -12.21 6.72
N GLU A 49 0.99 -11.57 5.71
CA GLU A 49 2.32 -11.98 5.22
C GLU A 49 3.41 -11.73 6.27
N MET A 50 3.40 -10.58 6.95
CA MET A 50 4.31 -10.29 8.05
C MET A 50 4.21 -11.36 9.15
N LYS A 51 2.99 -11.75 9.55
CA LYS A 51 2.75 -12.82 10.55
C LYS A 51 3.36 -14.18 10.19
N LYS A 52 3.54 -14.48 8.90
CA LYS A 52 4.22 -15.71 8.47
C LYS A 52 5.74 -15.60 8.59
N LEU A 53 6.27 -14.39 8.49
CA LEU A 53 7.70 -14.10 8.48
C LEU A 53 8.29 -13.85 9.88
N GLY A 54 7.44 -13.70 10.90
CA GLY A 54 7.86 -13.47 12.28
C GLY A 54 6.71 -13.14 13.21
N SER A 55 7.05 -12.73 14.44
CA SER A 55 6.08 -12.40 15.49
C SER A 55 5.56 -10.96 15.36
N TYR A 56 4.64 -10.75 14.41
CA TYR A 56 4.00 -9.46 14.14
C TYR A 56 2.49 -9.50 14.46
N PRO A 57 2.07 -9.33 15.73
CA PRO A 57 0.66 -9.50 16.12
C PRO A 57 -0.29 -8.47 15.45
N ASP A 58 0.20 -7.27 15.16
CA ASP A 58 -0.56 -6.13 14.65
C ASP A 58 0.26 -5.31 13.64
N MET A 59 -0.39 -4.40 12.92
CA MET A 59 0.22 -3.51 11.93
C MET A 59 1.31 -2.65 12.56
N LEU A 60 1.13 -2.24 13.81
CA LEU A 60 2.09 -1.40 14.52
C LEU A 60 3.45 -2.09 14.70
N SER A 61 3.45 -3.36 15.08
CA SER A 61 4.66 -4.16 15.27
C SER A 61 5.49 -4.29 13.99
N THR A 62 4.86 -4.14 12.83
CA THR A 62 5.53 -4.15 11.51
C THR A 62 6.26 -2.85 11.20
N LEU A 63 5.92 -1.74 11.87
CA LEU A 63 6.47 -0.40 11.63
C LEU A 63 7.67 -0.13 12.54
N LYS A 64 8.72 -0.96 12.40
CA LYS A 64 10.00 -0.78 13.09
C LYS A 64 11.15 -0.87 12.08
N PRO A 65 12.27 -0.17 12.29
CA PRO A 65 13.41 -0.24 11.38
C PRO A 65 13.90 -1.68 11.17
N ASP A 66 13.99 -2.44 12.26
CA ASP A 66 14.45 -3.84 12.25
C ASP A 66 13.51 -4.79 11.50
N SER A 67 12.26 -4.37 11.27
CA SER A 67 11.26 -5.12 10.51
C SER A 67 11.30 -4.83 9.00
N PHE A 68 12.16 -3.93 8.55
CA PHE A 68 12.13 -3.40 7.18
C PHE A 68 12.36 -4.50 6.12
N ASP A 69 13.36 -5.36 6.31
CA ASP A 69 13.64 -6.44 5.36
C ASP A 69 12.46 -7.42 5.27
N LYS A 70 11.78 -7.66 6.39
CA LYS A 70 10.55 -8.45 6.44
C LYS A 70 9.38 -7.74 5.76
N ALA A 71 9.30 -6.42 5.86
CA ALA A 71 8.31 -5.64 5.13
C ALA A 71 8.50 -5.73 3.60
N ILE A 72 9.76 -5.72 3.14
CA ILE A 72 10.12 -5.94 1.74
C ILE A 72 9.70 -7.34 1.30
N GLU A 73 10.07 -8.38 2.06
CA GLU A 73 9.74 -9.77 1.79
C GLU A 73 8.21 -10.00 1.75
N ALA A 74 7.46 -9.47 2.73
CA ALA A 74 6.00 -9.53 2.75
C ALA A 74 5.38 -8.85 1.52
N THR A 75 5.93 -7.70 1.10
CA THR A 75 5.45 -6.99 -0.10
C THR A 75 5.74 -7.79 -1.39
N LYS A 76 6.90 -8.46 -1.47
CA LYS A 76 7.22 -9.39 -2.58
C LYS A 76 6.16 -10.49 -2.67
N ASN A 77 5.80 -11.09 -1.54
CA ASN A 77 4.78 -12.14 -1.48
C ASN A 77 3.40 -11.62 -1.92
N MET A 78 2.99 -10.45 -1.43
CA MET A 78 1.73 -9.82 -1.84
C MET A 78 1.68 -9.52 -3.34
N SER A 79 2.82 -9.09 -3.90
CA SER A 79 2.95 -8.68 -5.29
C SER A 79 3.26 -9.85 -6.24
N ARG A 80 3.28 -11.08 -5.71
CA ARG A 80 3.57 -12.33 -6.44
C ARG A 80 4.90 -12.24 -7.17
N TYR A 81 5.95 -11.92 -6.44
CA TYR A 81 7.32 -11.93 -6.97
C TYR A 81 7.74 -13.37 -7.32
N ASP A 82 8.22 -13.56 -8.55
CA ASP A 82 8.84 -14.78 -9.05
C ASP A 82 10.36 -14.61 -8.98
N ALA A 83 11.03 -15.36 -8.11
CA ALA A 83 12.47 -15.26 -7.89
C ALA A 83 13.30 -15.79 -9.08
N GLU A 84 12.79 -16.79 -9.81
CA GLU A 84 13.48 -17.38 -10.96
C GLU A 84 13.47 -16.42 -12.15
N LYS A 85 12.29 -15.83 -12.42
CA LYS A 85 12.12 -14.87 -13.52
C LYS A 85 12.51 -13.45 -13.12
N ARG A 86 12.67 -13.20 -11.81
CA ARG A 86 12.86 -11.88 -11.20
C ARG A 86 11.76 -10.89 -11.59
N THR A 87 10.53 -11.37 -11.69
CA THR A 87 9.37 -10.56 -12.14
C THR A 87 8.27 -10.46 -11.11
N PHE A 88 7.44 -9.41 -11.18
CA PHE A 88 6.24 -9.31 -10.34
C PHE A 88 4.94 -9.66 -11.10
N GLY A 89 4.02 -10.35 -10.42
CA GLY A 89 2.66 -10.54 -10.91
C GLY A 89 1.77 -9.30 -10.76
N ALA A 90 2.08 -8.42 -9.80
CA ALA A 90 1.41 -7.15 -9.56
C ALA A 90 2.44 -6.05 -9.23
N GLU A 91 3.14 -5.54 -10.25
CA GLU A 91 4.19 -4.52 -10.12
C GLU A 91 3.70 -3.24 -9.43
N SER A 92 2.49 -2.81 -9.79
CA SER A 92 1.89 -1.59 -9.24
C SER A 92 1.74 -1.67 -7.73
N LEU A 93 1.37 -2.85 -7.20
CA LEU A 93 1.26 -3.10 -5.77
C LEU A 93 2.62 -2.95 -5.07
N ALA A 94 3.68 -3.55 -5.61
CA ALA A 94 5.03 -3.45 -5.05
C ALA A 94 5.50 -1.99 -4.96
N LEU A 95 5.20 -1.18 -5.98
CA LEU A 95 5.58 0.22 -6.03
C LEU A 95 4.72 1.11 -5.12
N HIS A 96 3.40 0.97 -5.16
CA HIS A 96 2.52 1.88 -4.44
C HIS A 96 2.37 1.54 -2.95
N PHE A 97 2.73 0.33 -2.51
CA PHE A 97 2.61 -0.05 -1.10
C PHE A 97 3.56 0.74 -0.20
N ALA A 98 4.69 1.23 -0.73
CA ALA A 98 5.55 2.21 -0.06
C ALA A 98 4.76 3.43 0.41
N THR A 99 3.92 3.98 -0.47
CA THR A 99 3.08 5.15 -0.16
C THR A 99 2.09 4.84 0.95
N THR A 100 1.52 3.64 0.97
CA THR A 100 0.64 3.19 2.06
C THR A 100 1.38 3.15 3.40
N LEU A 101 2.58 2.53 3.45
CA LEU A 101 3.36 2.44 4.69
C LEU A 101 3.80 3.81 5.22
N LYS A 102 4.17 4.74 4.33
CA LYS A 102 4.50 6.12 4.71
C LYS A 102 3.32 6.83 5.35
N LYS A 103 2.13 6.73 4.73
CA LYS A 103 0.90 7.32 5.27
C LYS A 103 0.53 6.73 6.63
N ILE A 104 0.66 5.42 6.79
CA ILE A 104 0.38 4.76 8.08
C ILE A 104 1.43 5.19 9.14
N SER A 105 2.69 5.37 8.76
CA SER A 105 3.73 5.87 9.66
C SER A 105 3.43 7.31 10.12
N ASP A 106 3.06 8.21 9.21
CA ASP A 106 2.63 9.58 9.53
C ASP A 106 1.38 9.60 10.41
N LEU A 107 0.40 8.76 10.08
CA LEU A 107 -0.80 8.58 10.90
C LEU A 107 -0.45 8.11 12.31
N THR A 108 0.46 7.16 12.45
CA THR A 108 0.90 6.65 13.76
C THR A 108 1.50 7.77 14.60
N VAL A 109 2.43 8.56 14.04
CA VAL A 109 2.99 9.75 14.69
C VAL A 109 1.90 10.73 15.11
N LYS A 110 0.94 11.02 14.23
CA LYS A 110 -0.21 11.89 14.52
C LYS A 110 -1.06 11.36 15.68
N LEU A 111 -1.35 10.07 15.71
CA LEU A 111 -2.16 9.44 16.77
C LEU A 111 -1.45 9.47 18.12
N ILE A 112 -0.14 9.27 18.13
CA ILE A 112 0.71 9.37 19.33
C ILE A 112 0.67 10.79 19.89
N LEU A 113 0.98 11.80 19.06
CA LEU A 113 1.01 13.21 19.47
C LEU A 113 -0.36 13.69 19.98
N ARG A 114 -1.45 13.14 19.43
CA ARG A 114 -2.82 13.45 19.84
C ARG A 114 -3.34 12.58 20.99
N LYS A 115 -2.51 11.68 21.54
CA LYS A 115 -2.85 10.73 22.62
C LYS A 115 -4.11 9.90 22.33
N LYS A 116 -4.31 9.55 21.06
CA LYS A 116 -5.49 8.80 20.59
C LYS A 116 -5.36 7.29 20.75
N ILE A 117 -4.16 6.79 21.02
CA ILE A 117 -3.92 5.37 21.28
C ILE A 117 -3.18 5.21 22.62
N PRO A 118 -3.74 4.47 23.59
CA PRO A 118 -3.18 4.33 24.95
C PRO A 118 -1.78 3.71 24.99
N LEU A 119 -1.46 2.82 24.04
CA LEU A 119 -0.20 2.08 23.97
C LEU A 119 1.06 2.96 23.86
N PHE A 120 0.94 4.25 23.53
CA PHE A 120 2.10 5.11 23.22
C PHE A 120 2.35 6.25 24.21
N VAL A 121 1.59 6.30 25.30
CA VAL A 121 1.66 7.43 26.25
C VAL A 121 2.96 7.42 27.07
N GLN A 122 3.62 6.26 27.21
CA GLN A 122 4.77 6.11 28.10
C GLN A 122 6.07 6.72 27.56
N ASP A 123 6.27 6.76 26.23
CA ASP A 123 7.48 7.33 25.62
C ASP A 123 7.16 7.92 24.24
N THR A 124 6.50 9.09 24.26
CA THR A 124 6.06 9.78 23.04
C THR A 124 7.23 10.14 22.13
N GLU A 125 8.34 10.64 22.69
CA GLU A 125 9.49 11.09 21.91
C GLU A 125 10.18 9.91 21.19
N LYS A 126 10.50 8.84 21.92
CA LYS A 126 11.09 7.64 21.31
C LYS A 126 10.18 7.03 20.25
N ASN A 127 8.88 6.91 20.52
CA ASN A 127 7.95 6.30 19.58
C ASN A 127 7.81 7.14 18.31
N THR A 128 7.67 8.46 18.43
CA THR A 128 7.62 9.35 17.25
C THR A 128 8.93 9.31 16.45
N PHE A 129 10.08 9.22 17.12
CA PHE A 129 11.37 9.00 16.46
C PHE A 129 11.42 7.68 15.69
N ILE A 130 10.98 6.57 16.29
CA ILE A 130 10.96 5.24 15.65
C ILE A 130 10.10 5.27 14.38
N PHE A 131 8.85 5.72 14.47
CA PHE A 131 7.93 5.72 13.31
C PHE A 131 8.36 6.73 12.24
N GLY A 132 8.91 7.89 12.65
CA GLY A 132 9.54 8.84 11.73
C GLY A 132 10.76 8.25 11.00
N THR A 133 11.55 7.44 11.69
CA THR A 133 12.72 6.75 11.12
C THR A 133 12.29 5.69 10.11
N VAL A 134 11.26 4.89 10.42
CA VAL A 134 10.70 3.90 9.48
C VAL A 134 10.19 4.56 8.21
N LYS A 135 9.48 5.68 8.31
CA LYS A 135 9.06 6.45 7.14
C LYS A 135 10.25 6.83 6.27
N LYS A 136 11.31 7.42 6.85
CA LYS A 136 12.53 7.81 6.11
C LYS A 136 13.21 6.60 5.46
N LEU A 137 13.21 5.45 6.14
CA LEU A 137 13.78 4.21 5.61
C LEU A 137 12.99 3.71 4.39
N VAL A 138 11.65 3.71 4.47
CA VAL A 138 10.77 3.41 3.33
C VAL A 138 10.96 4.41 2.19
N GLU A 139 11.08 5.71 2.48
CA GLU A 139 11.31 6.73 1.44
C GLU A 139 12.63 6.54 0.69
N SER A 140 13.69 6.18 1.41
CA SER A 140 15.05 6.15 0.86
C SER A 140 15.45 4.81 0.24
N GLN A 141 14.95 3.68 0.76
CA GLN A 141 15.42 2.34 0.36
C GLN A 141 14.39 1.52 -0.40
N TRP A 142 13.08 1.78 -0.26
CA TRP A 142 12.05 0.93 -0.86
C TRP A 142 12.20 0.77 -2.37
N THR A 143 12.48 1.87 -3.09
CA THR A 143 12.68 1.85 -4.55
C THR A 143 13.94 1.09 -4.95
N LYS A 144 14.97 1.04 -4.10
CA LYS A 144 16.18 0.26 -4.40
C LYS A 144 15.91 -1.23 -4.29
N GLU A 145 15.21 -1.63 -3.22
CA GLU A 145 14.91 -3.02 -2.89
C GLU A 145 13.81 -3.65 -3.77
N LEU A 146 12.79 -2.86 -4.12
CA LEU A 146 11.63 -3.33 -4.90
C LEU A 146 11.48 -2.61 -6.23
N GLY A 147 11.80 -1.33 -6.27
CA GLY A 147 11.48 -0.45 -7.40
C GLY A 147 12.34 -0.65 -8.64
N SER A 148 13.63 -0.95 -8.52
CA SER A 148 14.51 -1.11 -9.70
C SER A 148 14.07 -2.26 -10.63
N LEU A 149 13.64 -3.38 -10.04
CA LEU A 149 13.09 -4.53 -10.75
C LEU A 149 11.61 -4.32 -11.11
N ALA A 150 10.76 -3.87 -10.17
CA ALA A 150 9.34 -3.66 -10.45
C ALA A 150 9.08 -2.57 -11.51
N LEU A 151 9.90 -1.52 -11.56
CA LEU A 151 9.80 -0.47 -12.57
C LEU A 151 10.26 -0.97 -13.94
N LYS A 152 11.30 -1.81 -13.98
CA LYS A 152 11.73 -2.47 -15.22
C LYS A 152 10.62 -3.38 -15.75
N ASP A 153 10.03 -4.21 -14.91
CA ASP A 153 8.90 -5.08 -15.29
C ASP A 153 7.68 -4.29 -15.74
N LEU A 154 7.33 -3.22 -15.02
CA LEU A 154 6.20 -2.36 -15.37
C LEU A 154 6.41 -1.71 -16.74
N ASN A 155 7.62 -1.23 -17.02
CA ASN A 155 7.99 -0.64 -18.30
C ASN A 155 8.05 -1.67 -19.43
N GLN A 156 8.51 -2.89 -19.15
CA GLN A 156 8.50 -3.97 -20.14
C GLN A 156 7.08 -4.43 -20.45
N LYS A 157 6.23 -4.64 -19.43
CA LYS A 157 4.82 -5.00 -19.62
C LYS A 157 4.03 -3.91 -20.33
N SER A 158 4.29 -2.63 -20.03
CA SER A 158 3.65 -1.51 -20.73
C SER A 158 4.13 -1.40 -22.18
N ALA A 159 5.40 -1.74 -22.47
CA ALA A 159 5.94 -1.80 -23.82
C ALA A 159 5.45 -3.00 -24.64
N THR A 160 5.20 -4.15 -24.00
CA THR A 160 4.67 -5.35 -24.67
C THR A 160 3.15 -5.38 -24.80
N LYS A 161 2.43 -4.50 -24.08
CA LYS A 161 1.00 -4.32 -24.37
C LYS A 161 0.90 -3.86 -25.83
N PRO A 162 0.23 -4.61 -26.72
CA PRO A 162 0.00 -4.11 -28.06
C PRO A 162 -0.66 -2.74 -27.90
N LYS A 163 -0.11 -1.72 -28.57
CA LYS A 163 -0.80 -0.44 -28.73
C LYS A 163 -2.11 -0.78 -29.43
N LEU A 164 -3.18 -0.96 -28.64
CA LEU A 164 -4.52 -1.07 -29.18
C LEU A 164 -4.75 0.24 -29.90
N LEU A 165 -4.66 0.19 -31.23
CA LEU A 165 -5.20 1.25 -32.06
C LEU A 165 -6.66 1.39 -31.60
N PRO A 166 -7.11 2.60 -31.25
CA PRO A 166 -8.48 2.80 -30.79
C PRO A 166 -9.40 2.15 -31.83
N VAL A 167 -10.33 1.31 -31.35
CA VAL A 167 -11.26 0.65 -32.25
C VAL A 167 -12.11 1.71 -32.93
N THR A 168 -12.61 1.43 -34.12
CA THR A 168 -13.36 2.39 -34.96
C THR A 168 -14.55 3.02 -34.21
N GLU A 169 -15.10 2.31 -33.23
CA GLU A 169 -16.15 2.77 -32.33
C GLU A 169 -15.66 3.84 -31.33
N ASP A 170 -14.47 3.69 -30.77
CA ASP A 170 -13.85 4.68 -29.88
C ASP A 170 -13.52 5.98 -30.62
N ILE A 171 -13.12 5.89 -31.89
CA ILE A 171 -12.87 7.06 -32.75
C ILE A 171 -14.19 7.79 -33.05
N LYS A 172 -15.26 7.03 -33.36
CA LYS A 172 -16.60 7.61 -33.57
C LYS A 172 -17.14 8.29 -32.30
N MET A 173 -16.93 7.69 -31.14
CA MET A 173 -17.38 8.23 -29.85
C MET A 173 -16.59 9.49 -29.47
N LYS A 174 -15.28 9.52 -29.70
CA LYS A 174 -14.46 10.73 -29.54
C LYS A 174 -14.93 11.87 -30.45
N ASN A 175 -15.14 11.59 -31.74
CA ASN A 175 -15.62 12.59 -32.68
C ASN A 175 -17.02 13.10 -32.30
N TYR A 176 -17.91 12.24 -31.80
CA TYR A 176 -19.23 12.67 -31.33
C TYR A 176 -19.12 13.63 -30.13
N ILE A 177 -18.25 13.34 -29.17
CA ILE A 177 -18.03 14.20 -27.99
C ILE A 177 -17.43 15.55 -28.40
N GLU A 178 -16.51 15.57 -29.37
CA GLU A 178 -15.90 16.82 -29.87
C GLU A 178 -16.90 17.69 -30.65
N ASN A 179 -17.86 17.10 -31.37
CA ASN A 179 -18.89 17.84 -32.13
C ASN A 179 -20.11 18.26 -31.28
N VAL A 180 -20.28 17.73 -30.07
CA VAL A 180 -21.34 18.15 -29.12
C VAL A 180 -20.85 19.26 -28.19
N ALA A 181 -19.54 19.54 -28.19
CA ALA A 181 -18.90 20.57 -27.39
C ALA A 181 -18.75 21.93 -28.12
N GLU A 182 -19.23 22.05 -29.36
CA GLU A 182 -19.50 23.31 -30.08
C GLU A 182 -20.99 23.65 -30.04
#